data_AF-J2KHT7-F1
#
_entry.id   AF-J2KHT7-F1
#
_cell.length_a   1.000
_cell.length_b   1.000
_cell.length_c   1.000
_cell.angle_alpha   90.00
_cell.angle_beta   90.00
_cell.angle_gamma   90.00
#
_symmetry.space_group_name_H-M   'P 1'
#
loop_
_entity.id
_entity.type
_entity.pdbx_description
1 polymer ?
#
loop_
_entity_poly.entity_id
_entity_poly.type
_entity_poly.pdbx_seq_one_letter_code
_entity_poly.pdbx_strand_id
1 'polypeptide(L)'
;MAIIIQNQSECPICHTILYDHQNIVMFPAFISNTKDPLYLFNDAGIHYSCLKKHSSGNKALGFMEKVMFKIKPENRICDISKNLIDLPENYLFINLLTSDEKEKLYSFNIMNIDIRNISMWPDRQDFIGTAEQFLVDEKWEFMSSFNYLEYVLEKIKSCP
;
A
#
# COMPACT_ATOMS: atom_id res chain seq x y z
N MET A 1 -1.56 7.98 -7.89
CA MET A 1 -1.04 9.32 -7.55
C MET A 1 -2.28 10.17 -7.54
N ALA A 2 -2.65 10.75 -6.40
CA ALA A 2 -3.83 11.59 -6.33
C ALA A 2 -3.72 12.70 -7.37
N ILE A 3 -4.71 12.84 -8.25
CA ILE A 3 -4.82 13.98 -9.14
C ILE A 3 -5.88 14.88 -8.53
N ILE A 4 -5.49 16.10 -8.16
CA ILE A 4 -6.44 17.11 -7.67
C ILE A 4 -7.01 17.83 -8.88
N ILE A 5 -8.29 17.60 -9.14
CA ILE A 5 -9.06 18.35 -10.13
C ILE A 5 -9.55 19.61 -9.44
N GLN A 6 -9.02 20.75 -9.84
CA GLN A 6 -9.38 22.04 -9.25
C GLN A 6 -10.89 22.25 -9.27
N ASN A 7 -11.43 22.73 -8.16
CA ASN A 7 -12.87 22.99 -7.96
C ASN A 7 -13.77 21.73 -8.01
N GLN A 8 -13.22 20.52 -8.02
CA GLN A 8 -14.00 19.27 -8.08
C GLN A 8 -13.54 18.25 -7.03
N SER A 9 -12.24 18.14 -6.77
CA SER A 9 -11.73 17.23 -5.76
C SER A 9 -12.05 17.73 -4.35
N GLU A 10 -12.56 16.84 -3.51
CA GLU A 10 -12.92 17.13 -2.13
C GLU A 10 -11.95 16.46 -1.16
N CYS A 11 -11.73 17.11 -0.01
CA CYS A 11 -11.04 16.49 1.11
C CYS A 11 -11.95 15.40 1.72
N PRO A 12 -11.51 14.14 1.80
CA PRO A 12 -12.36 13.05 2.29
C PRO A 12 -12.66 13.10 3.80
N ILE A 13 -11.99 13.99 4.55
CA ILE A 13 -12.20 14.16 6.00
C ILE A 13 -13.29 15.21 6.29
N CYS A 14 -13.27 16.34 5.59
CA CYS A 14 -14.18 17.46 5.84
C CYS A 14 -15.20 17.73 4.73
N HIS A 15 -15.13 16.96 3.63
CA HIS A 15 -16.00 17.06 2.46
C HIS A 15 -16.06 18.47 1.85
N THR A 16 -14.97 19.23 2.00
CA THR A 16 -14.82 20.57 1.40
C THR A 16 -13.88 20.49 0.21
N ILE A 17 -14.19 21.27 -0.84
CA ILE A 17 -13.37 21.38 -2.05
C ILE A 17 -11.92 21.74 -1.71
N LEU A 18 -10.99 21.08 -2.41
CA LEU A 18 -9.57 21.33 -2.38
C LEU A 18 -9.21 22.44 -3.39
N TYR A 19 -8.56 23.49 -2.91
CA TYR A 19 -8.04 24.57 -3.74
C TYR A 19 -6.51 24.63 -3.72
N ASP A 20 -5.91 25.04 -4.83
CA ASP A 20 -4.46 25.11 -5.05
C ASP A 20 -3.67 25.96 -4.05
N HIS A 21 -4.26 27.04 -3.54
CA HIS A 21 -3.65 27.92 -2.55
C HIS A 21 -3.69 27.36 -1.11
N GLN A 22 -4.33 26.21 -0.90
CA GLN A 22 -4.39 25.57 0.40
C GLN A 22 -3.20 24.62 0.59
N ASN A 23 -2.81 24.41 1.85
CA ASN A 23 -1.82 23.38 2.16
C ASN A 23 -2.49 22.01 2.09
N ILE A 24 -2.22 21.28 1.00
CA ILE A 24 -2.80 19.97 0.71
C ILE A 24 -1.69 18.92 0.70
N VAL A 25 -1.93 17.81 1.40
CA VAL A 25 -1.09 16.62 1.34
C VAL A 25 -1.70 15.66 0.33
N MET A 26 -0.89 15.23 -0.63
CA MET A 26 -1.27 14.25 -1.63
C MET A 26 -0.75 12.88 -1.26
N PHE A 27 -1.67 11.93 -1.10
CA PHE A 27 -1.33 10.54 -0.87
C PHE A 27 -1.28 9.77 -2.21
N PRO A 28 -0.34 8.83 -2.38
CA PRO A 28 -0.35 7.95 -3.54
C PRO A 28 -1.48 6.91 -3.42
N ALA A 29 -1.65 6.08 -4.45
CA ALA A 29 -2.39 4.83 -4.30
C ALA A 29 -1.44 3.83 -3.62
N PHE A 30 -1.70 3.47 -2.36
CA PHE A 30 -0.85 2.56 -1.59
C PHE A 30 -1.62 1.56 -0.72
N ILE A 31 -2.96 1.60 -0.75
CA ILE A 31 -3.83 0.68 -0.02
C ILE A 31 -4.92 0.20 -0.97
N SER A 32 -5.02 -1.10 -1.18
CA SER A 32 -6.08 -1.67 -2.02
C SER A 32 -7.27 -2.21 -1.20
N ASN A 33 -7.05 -2.47 0.09
CA ASN A 33 -8.08 -2.97 1.00
C ASN A 33 -9.01 -1.84 1.45
N THR A 34 -10.26 -1.85 1.01
CA THR A 34 -11.26 -0.82 1.38
C THR A 34 -11.78 -0.97 2.81
N LYS A 35 -11.59 -2.14 3.43
CA LYS A 35 -11.88 -2.38 4.85
C LYS A 35 -10.79 -1.83 5.77
N ASP A 36 -9.63 -1.44 5.23
CA ASP A 36 -8.57 -0.89 6.06
C ASP A 36 -8.94 0.53 6.56
N PRO A 37 -8.75 0.84 7.86
CA PRO A 37 -9.04 2.16 8.40
C PRO A 37 -8.29 3.31 7.72
N LEU A 38 -7.16 3.03 7.06
CA LEU A 38 -6.39 4.03 6.33
C LEU A 38 -6.80 4.18 4.86
N TYR A 39 -7.75 3.39 4.36
CA TYR A 39 -8.21 3.48 2.96
C TYR A 39 -8.73 4.88 2.60
N LEU A 40 -9.26 5.64 3.56
CA LEU A 40 -9.64 7.05 3.41
C LEU A 40 -8.52 7.93 2.82
N PHE A 41 -7.26 7.57 3.08
CA PHE A 41 -6.08 8.28 2.60
C PHE A 41 -5.60 7.79 1.24
N ASN A 42 -6.14 6.70 0.70
CA ASN A 42 -5.66 6.11 -0.54
C ASN A 42 -6.02 6.97 -1.75
N ASP A 43 -5.00 7.33 -2.54
CA ASP A 43 -5.12 8.13 -3.77
C ASP A 43 -5.89 9.46 -3.58
N ALA A 44 -5.77 10.07 -2.40
CA ALA A 44 -6.53 11.24 -2.00
C ALA A 44 -5.68 12.49 -1.77
N GLY A 45 -6.27 13.66 -2.03
CA GLY A 45 -5.79 14.94 -1.54
C GLY A 45 -6.48 15.31 -0.23
N ILE A 46 -5.73 15.76 0.77
CA ILE A 46 -6.26 16.06 2.10
C ILE A 46 -5.72 17.39 2.60
N HIS A 47 -6.59 18.26 3.15
CA HIS A 47 -6.12 19.47 3.84
C HIS A 47 -5.17 19.09 4.98
N TYR A 48 -4.01 19.74 5.03
CA TYR A 48 -3.03 19.51 6.08
C TYR A 48 -3.61 19.70 7.50
N SER A 49 -4.53 20.66 7.67
CA SER A 49 -5.24 20.91 8.93
C SER A 49 -6.18 19.77 9.32
N CYS A 50 -6.86 19.14 8.36
CA CYS A 50 -7.70 17.97 8.60
C CYS A 50 -6.85 16.76 8.97
N LEU A 51 -5.75 16.55 8.22
CA LEU A 51 -4.81 15.46 8.47
C LEU A 51 -4.23 15.53 9.89
N LYS A 52 -3.82 16.72 10.35
CA LYS A 52 -3.29 16.92 11.71
C LYS A 52 -4.30 16.63 12.84
N LYS A 53 -5.59 16.83 12.58
CA LYS A 53 -6.65 16.63 13.58
C LYS A 53 -7.19 15.19 13.57
N HIS A 54 -7.03 14.48 12.46
CA HIS A 54 -7.53 13.12 12.32
C HIS A 54 -6.70 12.14 13.15
N SER A 55 -7.36 11.26 13.90
CA SER A 55 -6.71 10.28 14.79
C SER A 55 -5.68 9.41 14.07
N SER A 56 -5.98 9.00 12.85
CA SER A 56 -5.10 8.17 12.02
C SER A 56 -4.11 8.95 11.14
N GLY A 57 -4.11 10.29 11.17
CA GLY A 57 -3.36 11.11 10.21
C GLY A 57 -1.85 10.91 10.26
N ASN A 58 -1.28 10.86 11.47
CA ASN A 58 0.16 10.58 11.65
C ASN A 58 0.53 9.17 11.17
N LYS A 59 -0.35 8.19 11.39
CA LYS A 59 -0.12 6.80 10.96
C LYS A 59 -0.14 6.70 9.43
N ALA A 60 -1.09 7.37 8.77
CA ALA A 60 -1.15 7.46 7.31
C ALA A 60 0.11 8.12 6.71
N LEU A 61 0.57 9.24 7.29
CA LEU A 61 1.80 9.91 6.87
C LEU A 61 3.02 8.97 6.98
N GLY A 62 3.16 8.26 8.10
CA GLY A 62 4.27 7.32 8.28
C GLY A 62 4.29 6.19 7.24
N PHE A 63 3.14 5.66 6.83
CA PHE A 63 3.08 4.69 5.75
C PHE A 63 3.38 5.29 4.39
N MET A 64 2.84 6.48 4.10
CA MET A 64 3.13 7.20 2.87
C MET A 64 4.63 7.44 2.71
N GLU A 65 5.31 7.92 3.76
CA GLU A 65 6.76 8.14 3.75
C GLU A 65 7.53 6.84 3.47
N LYS A 66 7.16 5.73 4.11
CA LYS A 66 7.77 4.41 3.88
C LYS A 66 7.59 3.93 2.44
N VAL A 67 6.39 4.04 1.90
CA VAL A 67 6.10 3.66 0.50
C VAL A 67 6.90 4.53 -0.46
N MET A 68 6.82 5.86 -0.31
CA MET A 68 7.54 6.81 -1.16
C MET A 68 9.05 6.62 -1.09
N PHE A 69 9.59 6.20 0.06
CA PHE A 69 11.00 5.84 0.18
C PHE A 69 11.33 4.55 -0.58
N LYS A 70 10.55 3.47 -0.37
CA LYS A 70 10.82 2.12 -0.91
C LYS A 70 10.69 2.00 -2.43
N ILE A 71 9.81 2.79 -3.06
CA ILE A 71 9.54 2.70 -4.51
C ILE A 71 10.60 3.40 -5.39
N LYS A 72 11.44 4.27 -4.79
CA LYS A 72 12.51 4.97 -5.50
C LYS A 72 13.49 3.95 -6.09
N PRO A 73 13.91 4.08 -7.37
CA PRO A 73 14.80 3.12 -8.01
C PRO A 73 16.04 2.75 -7.19
N GLU A 74 16.69 3.75 -6.57
CA GLU A 74 17.87 3.57 -5.72
C GLU A 74 17.60 2.79 -4.42
N ASN A 75 16.33 2.68 -4.01
CA ASN A 75 15.90 2.02 -2.77
C ASN A 75 15.18 0.69 -3.02
N ARG A 76 15.14 0.21 -4.27
CA ARG A 76 14.54 -1.09 -4.64
C ARG A 76 15.44 -2.25 -4.23
N ILE A 77 15.71 -2.37 -2.94
CA ILE A 77 16.47 -3.47 -2.34
C ILE A 77 15.49 -4.59 -2.04
N CYS A 78 15.76 -5.79 -2.54
CA CYS A 78 14.95 -6.98 -2.31
C CYS A 78 14.94 -7.35 -0.83
N ASP A 79 13.76 -7.44 -0.23
CA ASP A 79 13.60 -7.76 1.19
C ASP A 79 13.97 -9.22 1.51
N ILE A 80 14.06 -10.09 0.50
CA ILE A 80 14.47 -11.50 0.63
C ILE A 80 16.01 -11.62 0.59
N SER A 81 16.62 -11.21 -0.52
CA SER A 81 18.06 -11.43 -0.78
C SER A 81 18.96 -10.27 -0.39
N LYS A 82 18.39 -9.10 -0.07
CA LYS A 82 19.09 -7.83 0.23
C LYS A 82 19.90 -7.23 -0.94
N ASN A 83 19.74 -7.76 -2.15
CA ASN A 83 20.34 -7.21 -3.35
C ASN A 83 19.46 -6.12 -3.98
N LEU A 84 20.07 -5.21 -4.74
CA LEU A 84 19.33 -4.23 -5.55
C LEU A 84 18.56 -4.97 -6.67
N ILE A 85 17.31 -4.57 -6.89
CA ILE A 85 16.47 -5.03 -7.99
C ILE A 85 16.78 -4.14 -9.19
N ASP A 86 17.53 -4.68 -10.13
CA ASP A 86 18.09 -3.97 -11.29
C ASP A 86 17.09 -3.80 -12.45
N LEU A 87 16.15 -4.74 -12.58
CA LEU A 87 15.24 -4.82 -13.72
C LEU A 87 13.76 -4.64 -13.30
N PRO A 88 13.01 -3.69 -13.91
CA PRO A 88 11.60 -3.45 -13.58
C PRO A 88 10.69 -4.67 -13.74
N GLU A 89 10.96 -5.54 -14.72
CA GLU A 89 10.18 -6.76 -14.96
C GLU A 89 10.30 -7.80 -13.85
N ASN A 90 11.39 -7.72 -13.07
CA ASN A 90 11.62 -8.59 -11.91
C ASN A 90 11.12 -7.97 -10.61
N TYR A 91 10.61 -6.74 -10.65
CA TYR A 91 10.19 -6.00 -9.47
C TYR A 91 8.72 -6.24 -9.15
N LEU A 92 8.48 -6.86 -8.00
CA LEU A 92 7.17 -6.93 -7.36
C LEU A 92 7.20 -6.07 -6.10
N PHE A 93 6.38 -5.03 -6.06
CA PHE A 93 6.15 -4.26 -4.83
C PHE A 93 4.86 -4.72 -4.17
N ILE A 94 4.96 -5.11 -2.90
CA ILE A 94 3.81 -5.33 -2.02
C ILE A 94 3.51 -4.02 -1.31
N ASN A 95 2.33 -3.45 -1.56
CA ASN A 95 1.83 -2.22 -0.95
C ASN A 95 1.46 -2.41 0.54
N LEU A 96 0.73 -1.45 1.14
CA LEU A 96 0.12 -1.66 2.44
C LEU A 96 -1.05 -2.64 2.30
N LEU A 97 -0.92 -3.81 2.93
CA LEU A 97 -1.94 -4.85 2.97
C LEU A 97 -2.94 -4.62 4.12
N THR A 98 -2.42 -4.26 5.29
CA THR A 98 -3.24 -3.88 6.45
C THR A 98 -2.48 -2.91 7.35
N SER A 99 -3.18 -1.97 7.96
CA SER A 99 -2.64 -1.05 8.95
C SER A 99 -2.76 -1.58 10.39
N ASP A 100 -3.46 -2.70 10.62
CA ASP A 100 -3.54 -3.31 11.94
C ASP A 100 -2.30 -4.14 12.26
N GLU A 101 -1.52 -3.68 13.24
CA GLU A 101 -0.28 -4.29 13.70
C GLU A 101 -0.48 -5.64 14.39
N LYS A 102 -1.72 -5.97 14.76
CA LYS A 102 -2.08 -7.27 15.37
C LYS A 102 -2.33 -8.35 14.33
N GLU A 103 -2.60 -7.96 13.09
CA GLU A 103 -2.80 -8.91 12.00
C GLU A 103 -1.45 -9.46 11.54
N LYS A 104 -1.34 -10.77 11.38
CA LYS A 104 -0.10 -11.39 10.88
C LYS A 104 0.31 -10.84 9.51
N LEU A 105 -0.67 -10.48 8.67
CA LEU A 105 -0.41 -9.93 7.33
C LEU A 105 0.40 -8.62 7.37
N TYR A 106 0.38 -7.93 8.51
CA TYR A 106 1.11 -6.67 8.72
C TYR A 106 2.61 -6.78 8.49
N SER A 107 3.24 -7.92 8.84
CA SER A 107 4.69 -8.11 8.67
C SER A 107 5.12 -8.11 7.20
N PHE A 108 4.18 -8.27 6.26
CA PHE A 108 4.43 -8.33 4.83
C PHE A 108 4.10 -7.02 4.10
N ASN A 109 3.74 -5.97 4.83
CA ASN A 109 3.53 -4.64 4.27
C ASN A 109 4.81 -4.06 3.66
N ILE A 110 4.67 -3.35 2.53
CA ILE A 110 5.73 -2.48 1.96
C ILE A 110 7.02 -3.26 1.67
N MET A 111 6.88 -4.40 0.98
CA MET A 111 8.01 -5.25 0.58
C MET A 111 8.40 -5.02 -0.88
N ASN A 112 9.70 -4.88 -1.11
CA ASN A 112 10.31 -4.96 -2.43
C ASN A 112 10.76 -6.41 -2.66
N ILE A 113 10.19 -7.08 -3.65
CA ILE A 113 10.51 -8.46 -3.99
C ILE A 113 11.11 -8.51 -5.39
N ASP A 114 12.28 -9.11 -5.48
CA ASP A 114 12.79 -9.62 -6.76
C ASP A 114 12.13 -10.99 -7.00
N ILE A 115 11.33 -11.10 -8.05
CA ILE A 115 10.57 -12.34 -8.31
C ILE A 115 11.49 -13.55 -8.52
N ARG A 116 12.75 -13.34 -8.92
CA ARG A 116 13.75 -14.42 -9.07
C ARG A 116 14.14 -15.05 -7.74
N ASN A 117 13.92 -14.34 -6.62
CA ASN A 117 14.27 -14.78 -5.28
C ASN A 117 13.07 -15.33 -4.50
N ILE A 118 11.88 -15.47 -5.12
CA ILE A 118 10.70 -15.98 -4.42
C ILE A 118 10.89 -17.43 -3.95
N SER A 119 11.57 -18.29 -4.71
CA SER A 119 11.87 -19.69 -4.31
C SER A 119 12.65 -19.79 -3.01
N MET A 120 13.52 -18.82 -2.74
CA MET A 120 14.37 -18.79 -1.53
C MET A 120 13.77 -17.96 -0.39
N TRP A 121 12.55 -17.44 -0.54
CA TRP A 121 11.88 -16.64 0.50
C TRP A 121 11.42 -17.53 1.66
N PRO A 122 12.03 -17.42 2.86
CA PRO A 122 11.71 -18.32 3.98
C PRO A 122 10.25 -18.23 4.42
N ASP A 123 9.68 -17.01 4.41
CA ASP A 123 8.32 -16.75 4.86
C ASP A 123 7.28 -16.92 3.75
N ARG A 124 7.65 -17.47 2.58
CA ARG A 124 6.74 -17.61 1.43
C ARG A 124 5.44 -18.33 1.80
N GLN A 125 5.54 -19.47 2.48
CA GLN A 125 4.36 -20.27 2.85
C GLN A 125 3.53 -19.59 3.95
N ASP A 126 4.19 -18.91 4.89
CA ASP A 126 3.51 -18.16 5.94
C ASP A 126 2.74 -16.95 5.36
N PHE A 127 3.35 -16.24 4.39
CA PHE A 127 2.68 -15.19 3.63
C PHE A 127 1.44 -15.73 2.91
N ILE A 128 1.59 -16.82 2.13
CA ILE A 128 0.48 -17.41 1.36
C ILE A 128 -0.66 -17.79 2.31
N GLY A 129 -0.38 -18.57 3.35
CA GLY A 129 -1.41 -19.03 4.29
C GLY A 129 -2.07 -17.87 5.03
N THR A 130 -1.30 -16.86 5.44
CA THR A 130 -1.84 -15.67 6.10
C THR A 130 -2.73 -14.84 5.17
N ALA A 131 -2.31 -14.62 3.93
CA ALA A 131 -3.08 -13.86 2.95
C ALA A 131 -4.37 -14.58 2.52
N GLU A 132 -4.32 -15.91 2.33
CA GLU A 132 -5.50 -16.73 2.06
C GLU A 132 -6.49 -16.69 3.23
N GLN A 133 -6.00 -16.85 4.46
CA GLN A 133 -6.87 -16.74 5.64
C GLN A 133 -7.51 -15.35 5.74
N PHE A 134 -6.76 -14.30 5.42
CA PHE A 134 -7.27 -12.92 5.43
C PHE A 134 -8.42 -12.70 4.44
N LEU A 135 -8.38 -13.39 3.28
CA LEU A 135 -9.48 -13.42 2.31
C LEU A 135 -10.67 -14.23 2.83
N VAL A 136 -10.43 -15.41 3.40
CA VAL A 136 -11.48 -16.29 3.98
C VAL A 136 -12.20 -15.62 5.14
N ASP A 137 -11.49 -14.87 5.97
CA ASP A 137 -12.04 -14.11 7.10
C ASP A 137 -12.81 -12.84 6.65
N GLU A 138 -12.93 -12.61 5.34
CA GLU A 138 -13.55 -11.42 4.75
C GLU A 138 -12.94 -10.11 5.26
N LYS A 139 -11.65 -10.10 5.59
CA LYS A 139 -10.94 -8.88 6.05
C LYS A 139 -10.43 -8.01 4.91
N TRP A 140 -10.57 -8.49 3.67
CA TRP A 140 -10.19 -7.79 2.46
C TRP A 140 -11.43 -7.45 1.62
N GLU A 141 -11.45 -6.24 1.08
CA GLU A 141 -12.45 -5.79 0.11
C GLU A 141 -11.78 -4.82 -0.88
N PHE A 142 -12.28 -4.77 -2.10
CA PHE A 142 -11.75 -3.94 -3.17
C PHE A 142 -12.91 -3.37 -4.00
N MET A 143 -12.75 -2.14 -4.51
CA MET A 143 -13.81 -1.43 -5.23
C MET A 143 -13.83 -1.68 -6.75
N SER A 144 -12.79 -2.31 -7.30
CA SER A 144 -12.64 -2.50 -8.75
C SER A 144 -12.85 -3.96 -9.16
N SER A 145 -12.74 -4.30 -10.44
CA SER A 145 -12.67 -5.71 -10.86
C SER A 145 -11.31 -6.38 -10.57
N PHE A 146 -10.31 -5.58 -10.15
CA PHE A 146 -8.97 -6.05 -9.86
C PHE A 146 -8.77 -6.24 -8.36
N ASN A 147 -8.58 -7.49 -7.93
CA ASN A 147 -8.19 -7.82 -6.56
C ASN A 147 -6.66 -7.89 -6.46
N TYR A 148 -6.07 -6.87 -5.84
CA TYR A 148 -4.62 -6.77 -5.70
C TYR A 148 -4.01 -7.90 -4.83
N LEU A 149 -4.68 -8.32 -3.75
CA LEU A 149 -4.13 -9.36 -2.87
C LEU A 149 -4.11 -10.72 -3.58
N GLU A 150 -5.18 -11.05 -4.31
CA GLU A 150 -5.22 -12.25 -5.16
C GLU A 150 -4.14 -12.21 -6.25
N TYR A 151 -3.98 -11.08 -6.94
CA TYR A 151 -2.90 -10.91 -7.92
C TYR A 151 -1.51 -11.17 -7.32
N VAL A 152 -1.22 -10.62 -6.14
CA VAL A 152 0.05 -10.83 -5.44
C VAL A 152 0.23 -12.30 -5.06
N LEU A 153 -0.82 -12.94 -4.54
CA LEU A 153 -0.83 -14.37 -4.21
C LEU A 153 -0.54 -15.24 -5.44
N GLU A 154 -1.25 -15.02 -6.55
CA GLU A 154 -1.05 -15.74 -7.80
C GLU A 154 0.38 -15.56 -8.32
N LYS A 155 0.88 -14.32 -8.30
CA LYS A 155 2.24 -14.01 -8.73
C LYS A 155 3.26 -14.80 -7.91
N ILE A 156 3.15 -14.80 -6.59
CA ILE A 156 4.06 -15.52 -5.68
C ILE A 156 3.94 -17.04 -5.82
N LYS A 157 2.73 -17.58 -6.04
CA LYS A 157 2.52 -19.02 -6.26
C LYS A 157 3.05 -19.49 -7.62
N SER A 158 2.95 -18.65 -8.65
CA SER A 158 3.39 -18.98 -10.01
C SER A 158 4.91 -19.01 -10.18
N CYS A 159 5.65 -18.36 -9.29
CA CYS A 159 7.11 -18.36 -9.35
C CYS A 159 7.66 -19.72 -8.88
N PRO A 160 8.53 -20.35 -9.69
CA PRO A 160 9.19 -21.61 -9.33
C PRO A 160 10.06 -21.43 -8.08
#